data_AF-A0A960ZM67-F1
#
_entry.id   AF-A0A960ZM67-F1
#
_cell.length_a   1.000
_cell.length_b   1.000
_cell.length_c   1.000
_cell.angle_alpha   90.00
_cell.angle_beta   90.00
_cell.angle_gamma   90.00
#
_symmetry.space_group_name_H-M   'P 1'
#
loop_
_entity.id
_entity.type
_entity.pdbx_description
1 polymer ?
#
loop_
_entity_poly.entity_id
_entity_poly.type
_entity_poly.pdbx_seq_one_letter_code
_entity_poly.pdbx_strand_id
1 'polypeptide(L)' 'MSTQPAEAPALDGSTTMGEVLARFPGAKRALFARYHIGGCKSCAYDDDETLTEVCARNEDLPVDEVIGH' A
#
# COMPACT_ATOMS: atom_id res chain seq x y z
N MET A 1 16.54 -24.36 -7.61
CA MET A 1 15.26 -23.66 -7.78
C MET A 1 15.57 -22.24 -8.22
N SER A 2 14.86 -21.79 -9.25
CA SER A 2 15.22 -20.70 -10.14
C SER A 2 15.43 -19.36 -9.46
N THR A 3 16.48 -18.68 -9.90
CA THR A 3 16.70 -17.24 -9.74
C THR A 3 15.55 -16.48 -10.38
N GLN A 4 14.92 -15.58 -9.63
CA GLN A 4 14.03 -14.57 -10.19
C GLN A 4 14.88 -13.33 -10.55
N PRO A 5 14.62 -12.70 -11.71
CA PRO A 5 15.34 -11.52 -12.14
C PRO A 5 15.02 -10.33 -11.22
N ALA A 6 15.94 -9.37 -11.17
CA ALA A 6 15.73 -8.09 -10.50
C ALA A 6 14.62 -7.28 -11.21
N GLU A 7 13.38 -7.62 -10.91
CA GLU A 7 12.16 -6.86 -11.16
C GLU A 7 11.79 -6.23 -9.81
N ALA A 8 11.41 -4.95 -9.76
CA ALA A 8 11.14 -4.24 -8.50
C ALA A 8 10.26 -5.12 -7.60
N PRO A 9 10.63 -5.37 -6.32
CA PRO A 9 9.95 -6.35 -5.48
C PRO A 9 8.46 -6.06 -5.54
N ALA A 10 7.70 -7.02 -6.09
CA ALA A 10 6.26 -6.91 -6.24
C ALA A 10 5.71 -6.48 -4.88
N LEU A 11 5.05 -5.33 -4.84
CA LEU A 11 4.34 -4.95 -3.62
C LEU A 11 3.36 -6.08 -3.31
N ASP A 12 3.32 -6.49 -2.05
CA ASP A 12 2.42 -7.50 -1.56
C ASP A 12 1.75 -7.01 -0.27
N GLY A 13 0.75 -7.73 0.20
CA GLY A 13 0.01 -7.35 1.41
C GLY A 13 0.85 -7.19 2.67
N SER A 14 2.01 -7.85 2.74
CA SER A 14 2.94 -7.76 3.86
C SER A 14 3.87 -6.55 3.78
N THR A 15 3.93 -5.86 2.63
CA THR A 15 4.76 -4.67 2.47
C THR A 15 4.19 -3.53 3.31
N THR A 16 5.06 -2.82 4.04
CA THR A 16 4.62 -1.69 4.88
C THR A 16 4.32 -0.45 4.05
N MET A 17 3.45 0.41 4.56
CA MET A 17 3.15 1.68 3.93
C MET A 17 4.41 2.56 3.80
N GLY A 18 5.31 2.54 4.77
CA GLY A 18 6.60 3.22 4.68
C GLY A 18 7.44 2.75 3.50
N GLU A 19 7.52 1.42 3.27
CA GLU A 19 8.21 0.86 2.10
C GLU A 19 7.52 1.22 0.78
N VAL A 20 6.18 1.15 0.74
CA VAL A 20 5.39 1.57 -0.43
C VAL A 20 5.68 3.02 -0.77
N LEU A 21 5.66 3.93 0.21
CA LEU A 21 5.90 5.35 0.01
C LEU A 21 7.36 5.67 -0.33
N ALA A 22 8.31 4.87 0.19
CA ALA A 22 9.71 4.99 -0.17
C ALA A 22 9.97 4.60 -1.64
N ARG A 23 9.28 3.56 -2.15
CA ARG A 23 9.36 3.11 -3.55
C ARG A 23 8.51 3.98 -4.48
N PHE A 24 7.35 4.42 -4.01
CA PHE A 24 6.33 5.14 -4.76
C PHE A 24 5.83 6.35 -3.95
N PRO A 25 6.55 7.49 -3.97
CA PRO A 25 6.13 8.69 -3.24
C PRO A 25 4.76 9.24 -3.70
N GLY A 26 4.29 8.84 -4.88
CA GLY A 26 2.94 9.14 -5.39
C GLY A 26 1.83 8.26 -4.81
N ALA A 27 2.14 7.10 -4.21
CA ALA A 27 1.15 6.14 -3.74
C ALA A 27 0.23 6.74 -2.67
N LYS A 28 0.75 7.54 -1.72
CA LYS A 28 -0.08 8.25 -0.74
C LYS A 28 -1.18 9.10 -1.40
N ARG A 29 -0.84 9.80 -2.48
CA ARG A 29 -1.79 10.64 -3.20
C ARG A 29 -2.82 9.81 -3.96
N ALA A 30 -2.41 8.70 -4.57
CA ALA A 30 -3.30 7.77 -5.27
C ALA A 30 -4.29 7.12 -4.30
N LEU A 31 -3.80 6.64 -3.15
CA LEU A 31 -4.59 6.08 -2.06
C LEU A 31 -5.62 7.07 -1.53
N PHE A 32 -5.20 8.33 -1.31
CA PHE A 32 -6.12 9.36 -0.87
C PHE A 32 -7.16 9.72 -1.94
N ALA A 33 -6.77 9.81 -3.21
CA ALA A 33 -7.68 10.20 -4.29
C ALA A 33 -8.73 9.12 -4.61
N ARG A 34 -8.38 7.83 -4.45
CA ARG A 34 -9.28 6.71 -4.75
C ARG A 34 -10.06 6.21 -3.54
N TYR A 35 -9.38 6.09 -2.40
CA TYR A 35 -9.88 5.39 -1.22
C TYR A 35 -9.99 6.31 0.01
N HIS A 36 -9.66 7.60 -0.12
CA HIS A 36 -9.64 8.57 0.99
C HIS A 36 -8.70 8.18 2.15
N ILE A 37 -7.78 7.25 1.90
CA ILE A 37 -6.80 6.75 2.87
C ILE A 37 -5.67 7.78 3.02
N GLY A 38 -5.35 8.15 4.26
CA GLY A 38 -4.21 9.01 4.60
C GLY A 38 -4.46 10.53 4.61
N GLY A 39 -5.70 11.00 4.39
CA GLY A 39 -6.00 12.44 4.38
C GLY A 39 -6.91 12.96 5.50
N CYS A 40 -7.49 12.10 6.32
CA CYS A 40 -8.23 12.49 7.52
C CYS A 40 -7.77 11.69 8.73
N LYS A 41 -8.04 12.19 9.95
CA LYS A 41 -7.56 11.59 11.20
C LYS A 41 -8.10 10.16 11.44
N SER A 42 -9.23 9.82 10.82
CA SER A 42 -9.87 8.50 10.93
C SER A 42 -9.35 7.47 9.92
N CYS A 43 -8.85 7.91 8.76
CA CYS A 43 -8.30 7.05 7.70
C CYS A 43 -6.76 7.17 7.63
N ALA A 44 -6.14 7.70 8.68
CA ALA A 44 -4.69 7.76 8.80
C ALA A 44 -4.15 6.36 9.06
N TYR A 45 -3.02 6.06 8.44
CA TYR A 45 -2.26 4.84 8.64
C TYR A 45 -0.86 5.21 9.13
N ASP A 46 -0.25 4.32 9.88
CA ASP A 46 1.16 4.41 10.25
C ASP A 46 2.06 3.85 9.14
N ASP A 47 3.30 4.34 9.09
CA ASP A 47 4.28 3.86 8.10
C ASP A 47 4.70 2.40 8.37
N ASP A 48 4.53 1.93 9.62
CA ASP A 48 4.75 0.55 10.03
C ASP A 48 3.57 -0.38 9.72
N GLU A 49 2.38 0.15 9.38
CA GLU A 49 1.23 -0.67 9.00
C GLU A 49 1.45 -1.29 7.62
N THR A 50 1.03 -2.54 7.47
CA THR A 50 1.08 -3.26 6.19
C THR A 50 -0.07 -2.86 5.27
N LEU A 51 0.11 -3.03 3.96
CA LEU A 51 -0.97 -2.82 2.98
C LEU A 51 -2.22 -3.62 3.35
N THR A 52 -2.08 -4.87 3.78
CA THR A 52 -3.21 -5.70 4.23
C THR A 52 -3.94 -5.08 5.42
N GLU A 53 -3.22 -4.61 6.44
CA GLU A 53 -3.84 -4.00 7.62
C GLU A 53 -4.58 -2.70 7.28
N VAL A 54 -3.94 -1.84 6.49
CA VAL A 54 -4.54 -0.58 6.04
C VAL A 54 -5.78 -0.87 5.19
N CYS A 55 -5.71 -1.79 4.23
CA CYS A 55 -6.84 -2.13 3.38
C CYS A 55 -7.99 -2.78 4.18
N ALA A 56 -7.69 -3.71 5.11
CA ALA A 56 -8.69 -4.35 5.96
C ALA A 56 -9.46 -3.33 6.83
N ARG A 57 -8.77 -2.30 7.34
CA ARG A 57 -9.38 -1.27 8.19
C ARG A 57 -10.16 -0.20 7.40
N ASN A 58 -9.84 -0.01 6.12
CA ASN A 58 -10.45 1.00 5.27
C ASN A 58 -11.34 0.30 4.22
N GLU A 59 -12.45 -0.30 4.67
CA GLU A 59 -13.47 -0.95 3.82
C GLU A 59 -13.12 -2.35 3.27
N ASP A 60 -12.18 -3.05 3.88
CA ASP A 60 -11.74 -4.40 3.44
C ASP A 60 -11.31 -4.41 1.96
N LEU A 61 -10.47 -3.43 1.60
CA LEU A 61 -10.06 -3.25 0.22
C LEU A 61 -9.21 -4.43 -0.27
N PRO A 62 -9.38 -4.85 -1.53
CA PRO A 62 -8.52 -5.84 -2.14
C PRO A 62 -7.13 -5.25 -2.38
N VAL A 63 -6.13 -5.76 -1.65
CA VAL A 63 -4.74 -5.29 -1.72
C VAL A 63 -4.19 -5.37 -3.15
N ASP A 64 -4.54 -6.42 -3.90
CA ASP A 64 -4.16 -6.58 -5.29
C ASP A 64 -4.66 -5.44 -6.20
N GLU A 65 -5.87 -4.90 -5.98
CA GLU A 65 -6.32 -3.72 -6.72
C GLU A 65 -5.53 -2.48 -6.32
N VAL A 66 -5.26 -2.32 -5.02
CA VAL A 66 -4.55 -1.15 -4.50
C VAL A 66 -3.12 -1.08 -5.06
N ILE A 67 -2.46 -2.23 -5.20
CA ILE A 67 -1.12 -2.34 -5.78
C ILE A 67 -1.13 -2.09 -7.30
N GLY A 68 -2.21 -2.42 -8.00
CA GLY A 68 -2.33 -2.29 -9.45
C GLY A 68 -2.52 -0.87 -9.98
N HIS A 69 -2.48 0.16 -9.12
CA HIS A 69 -3.05 1.48 -9.38
C HIS A 69 -2.17 2.68 -9.01
#